data_AF-A0A3M1D602-F1
#
_entry.id   AF-A0A3M1D602-F1
#
_cell.length_a   1.000
_cell.length_b   1.000
_cell.length_c   1.000
_cell.angle_alpha   90.00
_cell.angle_beta   90.00
_cell.angle_gamma   90.00
#
_symmetry.space_group_name_H-M   'P 1'
#
loop_
_entity.id
_entity.type
_entity.pdbx_description
1 polymer ?
#
loop_
_entity_poly.entity_id
_entity_poly.type
_entity_poly.pdbx_seq_one_letter_code
_entity_poly.pdbx_strand_id
1 'polypeptide(L)'
;YWARRAARGGPAVAPGSPADELQLIDVRDLAPFLVRVGLGRETGALHAVGAEVRWGDFLRGVAERTGDRVQWRWAPAEVLARHGLRAWIDLPLWMPAVGPYRGACHVDRTLAMTAGLWTRDPAETAVDGWAWRQAHPGDPSGVGIDPEVEAKILAEL
;
A
#
# COMPACT_ATOMS: atom_id res chain seq x y z
N TYR A 1 -6.37 -1.73 -5.28
CA TYR A 1 -5.91 -1.01 -6.48
C TYR A 1 -4.66 -1.64 -7.08
N TRP A 2 -3.53 -1.71 -6.34
CA TRP A 2 -2.25 -2.21 -6.83
C TRP A 2 -2.30 -3.58 -7.52
N ALA A 3 -2.90 -4.59 -6.89
CA ALA A 3 -3.06 -5.92 -7.52
C ALA A 3 -3.91 -5.90 -8.79
N ARG A 4 -5.05 -5.18 -8.80
CA ARG A 4 -5.87 -4.96 -10.02
C ARG A 4 -5.02 -4.31 -11.13
N ARG A 5 -4.23 -3.30 -10.77
CA ARG A 5 -3.42 -2.54 -11.73
C ARG A 5 -2.28 -3.40 -12.29
N ALA A 6 -1.65 -4.20 -11.44
CA ALA A 6 -0.60 -5.14 -11.83
C ALA A 6 -1.14 -6.24 -12.74
N ALA A 7 -2.30 -6.82 -12.41
CA ALA A 7 -2.96 -7.85 -13.21
C ALA A 7 -3.40 -7.36 -14.60
N ARG A 8 -3.65 -6.05 -14.79
CA ARG A 8 -3.89 -5.46 -16.11
C ARG A 8 -2.65 -5.53 -17.02
N GLY A 9 -1.46 -5.52 -16.43
CA GLY A 9 -0.18 -5.54 -17.15
C GLY A 9 0.19 -4.22 -17.83
N GLY A 10 1.28 -4.27 -18.59
CA GLY A 10 1.84 -3.14 -19.34
C GLY A 10 2.53 -2.08 -18.46
N PRO A 11 2.99 -0.96 -19.06
CA PRO A 11 3.56 0.17 -18.33
C PRO A 11 2.57 0.71 -17.31
N ALA A 12 3.02 0.97 -16.07
CA ALA A 12 2.18 1.44 -14.97
C ALA A 12 2.92 2.40 -14.05
N VAL A 13 2.24 3.43 -13.56
CA VAL A 13 2.86 4.38 -12.64
C VAL A 13 2.99 3.78 -11.24
N ALA A 14 4.22 3.79 -10.71
CA ALA A 14 4.54 3.55 -9.32
C ALA A 14 4.94 4.87 -8.65
N PRO A 15 4.55 5.13 -7.39
CA PRO A 15 4.73 6.45 -6.82
C PRO A 15 6.04 6.59 -6.05
N GLY A 16 6.64 7.78 -6.11
CA GLY A 16 7.89 8.07 -5.40
C GLY A 16 9.07 7.25 -5.96
N SER A 17 9.81 6.61 -5.05
CA SER A 17 10.96 5.77 -5.38
C SER A 17 10.79 4.33 -4.86
N PRO A 18 11.50 3.34 -5.44
CA PRO A 18 11.47 1.97 -4.93
C PRO A 18 12.03 1.84 -3.51
N ALA A 19 12.77 2.82 -3.02
CA ALA A 19 13.34 2.83 -1.67
C ALA A 19 12.38 3.43 -0.63
N ASP A 20 11.36 4.17 -1.06
CA ASP A 20 10.40 4.82 -0.17
C ASP A 20 9.63 3.77 0.64
N GLU A 21 9.23 4.17 1.84
CA GLU A 21 8.62 3.31 2.82
C GLU A 21 7.10 3.24 2.71
N LEU A 22 6.58 2.08 3.07
CA LEU A 22 5.18 1.75 3.17
C LEU A 22 4.94 1.01 4.48
N GLN A 23 3.85 1.37 5.15
CA GLN A 23 3.32 0.61 6.27
C GLN A 23 1.82 0.38 6.07
N LEU A 24 1.39 -0.86 6.33
CA LEU A 24 0.01 -1.31 6.20
C LEU A 24 -0.27 -2.33 7.29
N ILE A 25 -1.46 -2.29 7.88
CA ILE A 25 -1.97 -3.38 8.71
C ILE A 25 -3.15 -4.06 8.02
N ASP A 26 -3.08 -5.38 7.86
CA ASP A 26 -4.22 -6.17 7.42
C ASP A 26 -5.16 -6.42 8.61
N VAL A 27 -6.46 -6.22 8.38
CA VAL A 27 -7.51 -6.45 9.39
C VAL A 27 -7.50 -7.88 9.93
N ARG A 28 -7.06 -8.86 9.14
CA ARG A 28 -6.95 -10.27 9.53
C ARG A 28 -5.79 -10.53 10.49
N ASP A 29 -4.80 -9.64 10.55
CA ASP A 29 -3.77 -9.67 11.60
C ASP A 29 -4.19 -8.85 12.82
N LEU A 30 -4.79 -7.69 12.57
CA LEU A 30 -5.20 -6.78 13.63
C LEU A 30 -6.31 -7.36 14.51
N ALA A 31 -7.34 -7.95 13.91
CA ALA A 31 -8.49 -8.46 14.65
C ALA A 31 -8.13 -9.51 15.71
N PRO A 32 -7.40 -10.61 15.41
CA PRO A 32 -7.01 -11.57 16.43
C PRO A 32 -6.05 -10.97 17.47
N PHE A 33 -5.18 -10.05 17.07
CA PHE A 33 -4.31 -9.33 18.00
C PHE A 33 -5.13 -8.49 19.00
N LEU A 34 -6.12 -7.74 18.53
CA LEU A 34 -7.02 -6.93 19.38
C LEU A 34 -7.81 -7.79 20.37
N VAL A 35 -8.32 -8.95 19.92
CA VAL A 35 -9.00 -9.90 20.81
C VAL A 35 -8.05 -10.41 21.89
N ARG A 36 -6.81 -10.76 21.53
CA ARG A 36 -5.79 -11.26 22.46
C ARG A 36 -5.43 -10.23 23.53
N VAL A 37 -5.10 -9.00 23.14
CA VAL A 37 -4.75 -7.93 24.12
C VAL A 37 -5.93 -7.60 25.03
N GLY A 38 -7.15 -7.61 24.49
CA GLY A 38 -8.37 -7.36 25.27
C GLY A 38 -8.63 -8.44 26.31
N LEU A 39 -8.50 -9.72 25.93
CA LEU A 39 -8.64 -10.85 26.87
C LEU A 39 -7.51 -10.89 27.90
N GLY A 40 -6.29 -10.51 27.51
CA GLY A 40 -5.14 -10.38 28.40
C GLY A 40 -5.22 -9.18 29.35
N ARG A 41 -6.23 -8.30 29.18
CA ARG A 41 -6.37 -7.03 29.92
C ARG A 41 -5.11 -6.17 29.88
N GLU A 42 -4.39 -6.23 28.76
CA GLU A 42 -3.23 -5.37 28.53
C GLU A 42 -3.70 -3.91 28.47
N THR A 43 -2.93 -3.00 29.05
CA THR A 43 -3.25 -1.57 29.10
C THR A 43 -2.07 -0.73 28.61
N GLY A 44 -2.33 0.51 28.20
CA GLY A 44 -1.33 1.40 27.61
C GLY A 44 -1.57 1.65 26.13
N ALA A 45 -0.70 2.47 25.54
CA ALA A 45 -0.77 2.83 24.13
C ALA A 45 0.32 2.10 23.33
N LEU A 46 -0.05 1.60 22.15
CA LEU A 46 0.84 1.02 21.17
C LEU A 46 0.34 1.35 19.76
N HIS A 47 1.22 1.28 18.76
CA HIS A 47 0.83 1.40 17.36
C HIS A 47 0.75 0.01 16.72
N ALA A 48 -0.47 -0.46 16.44
CA ALA A 48 -0.69 -1.73 15.75
C ALA A 48 -0.62 -1.52 14.22
N VAL A 49 0.60 -1.45 13.71
CA VAL A 49 0.91 -1.29 12.28
C VAL A 49 1.79 -2.43 11.78
N GLY A 50 1.75 -2.71 10.48
CA GLY A 50 2.62 -3.70 9.86
C GLY A 50 4.09 -3.29 9.83
N ALA A 51 4.92 -4.23 9.38
CA ALA A 51 6.33 -3.96 9.14
C ALA A 51 6.50 -2.79 8.16
N GLU A 52 7.54 -2.00 8.39
CA GLU A 52 8.02 -1.06 7.39
C GLU A 52 8.63 -1.86 6.23
N VAL A 53 8.06 -1.68 5.04
CA VAL A 53 8.53 -2.32 3.82
C VAL A 53 8.81 -1.26 2.77
N ARG A 54 9.64 -1.60 1.79
CA ARG A 54 9.89 -0.71 0.65
C ARG A 54 8.80 -0.85 -0.39
N TRP A 55 8.42 0.26 -1.01
CA TRP A 55 7.50 0.28 -2.14
C TRP A 55 7.94 -0.66 -3.28
N GLY A 56 9.24 -0.70 -3.57
CA GLY A 56 9.79 -1.59 -4.60
C GLY A 56 9.55 -3.07 -4.30
N ASP A 57 9.72 -3.48 -3.05
CA ASP A 57 9.51 -4.87 -2.62
C ASP A 57 8.01 -5.22 -2.60
N PHE A 58 7.17 -4.30 -2.12
CA PHE A 58 5.71 -4.46 -2.16
C PHE A 58 5.18 -4.63 -3.59
N LEU A 59 5.54 -3.72 -4.50
CA LEU A 59 5.05 -3.77 -5.88
C LEU A 59 5.62 -4.96 -6.67
N ARG A 60 6.85 -5.39 -6.37
CA ARG A 60 7.40 -6.64 -6.90
C ARG A 60 6.60 -7.85 -6.41
N GLY A 61 6.36 -7.96 -5.10
CA GLY A 61 5.58 -9.06 -4.53
C GLY A 61 4.14 -9.11 -5.07
N VAL A 62 3.52 -7.96 -5.34
CA VAL A 62 2.22 -7.88 -6.01
C VAL A 62 2.31 -8.33 -7.47
N ALA A 63 3.32 -7.91 -8.22
CA ALA A 63 3.51 -8.31 -9.61
C ALA A 63 3.68 -9.82 -9.75
N GLU A 64 4.59 -10.43 -8.96
CA GLU A 64 4.85 -11.86 -8.94
C GLU A 64 3.56 -12.68 -8.72
N ARG A 65 2.72 -12.24 -7.78
CA ARG A 65 1.44 -12.90 -7.43
C ARG A 65 0.30 -12.62 -8.42
N THR A 66 0.48 -11.70 -9.36
CA THR A 66 -0.53 -11.33 -10.38
C THR A 66 -0.11 -11.66 -11.82
N GLY A 67 0.95 -12.48 -11.95
CA GLY A 67 1.42 -13.03 -13.22
C GLY A 67 2.53 -12.21 -13.90
N ASP A 68 3.13 -11.25 -13.20
CA ASP A 68 4.35 -10.52 -13.59
C ASP A 68 4.28 -9.84 -14.97
N ARG A 69 3.11 -9.26 -15.29
CA ARG A 69 2.85 -8.59 -16.58
C ARG A 69 3.05 -7.07 -16.54
N VAL A 70 3.25 -6.50 -15.36
CA VAL A 70 3.31 -5.04 -15.15
C VAL A 70 4.73 -4.52 -15.23
N GLN A 71 4.90 -3.34 -15.81
CA GLN A 71 6.18 -2.66 -15.92
C GLN A 71 6.09 -1.35 -15.14
N TRP A 72 6.49 -1.38 -13.87
CA TRP A 72 6.43 -0.21 -12.99
C TRP A 72 7.39 0.89 -13.47
N ARG A 73 6.85 2.11 -13.61
CA ARG A 73 7.58 3.34 -13.91
C ARG A 73 7.41 4.28 -12.72
N TRP A 74 8.51 4.55 -12.04
CA TRP A 74 8.54 5.34 -10.82
C TRP A 74 8.40 6.83 -11.14
N ALA A 75 7.35 7.46 -10.63
CA ALA A 75 7.09 8.87 -10.78
C ALA A 75 7.40 9.60 -9.45
N PRO A 76 8.37 10.54 -9.44
CA PRO A 76 8.63 11.38 -8.28
C PRO A 76 7.38 12.12 -7.80
N ALA A 77 7.33 12.44 -6.51
CA ALA A 77 6.17 13.08 -5.87
C ALA A 77 5.78 14.39 -6.58
N GLU A 78 6.75 15.16 -7.06
CA GLU A 78 6.56 16.41 -7.79
C GLU A 78 5.92 16.20 -9.17
N VAL A 79 6.23 15.08 -9.84
CA VAL A 79 5.57 14.70 -11.10
C VAL A 79 4.11 14.35 -10.82
N LEU A 80 3.86 13.48 -9.84
CA LEU A 80 2.51 13.08 -9.43
C LEU A 80 1.65 14.31 -9.06
N ALA A 81 2.20 15.23 -8.28
CA ALA A 81 1.52 16.45 -7.87
C ALA A 81 1.20 17.39 -9.05
N ARG A 82 2.10 17.53 -10.03
CA ARG A 82 1.86 18.34 -11.25
C ARG A 82 0.70 17.80 -12.09
N HIS A 83 0.49 16.49 -12.08
CA HIS A 83 -0.66 15.84 -12.73
C HIS A 83 -1.91 15.79 -11.83
N GLY A 84 -1.89 16.49 -10.68
CA GLY A 84 -3.04 16.65 -9.79
C GLY A 84 -3.30 15.48 -8.85
N LEU A 85 -2.38 14.50 -8.74
CA LEU A 85 -2.55 13.38 -7.82
C LEU A 85 -2.25 13.79 -6.39
N ARG A 86 -3.18 13.48 -5.49
CA ARG A 86 -3.09 13.74 -4.06
C ARG A 86 -2.70 12.46 -3.33
N ALA A 87 -1.70 12.60 -2.46
CA ALA A 87 -1.27 11.55 -1.54
C ALA A 87 -2.46 11.02 -0.72
N TRP A 88 -2.45 9.71 -0.43
CA TRP A 88 -3.50 8.95 0.26
C TRP A 88 -4.86 8.86 -0.44
N ILE A 89 -5.29 9.90 -1.15
CA ILE A 89 -6.62 10.02 -1.75
C ILE A 89 -6.67 9.31 -3.10
N ASP A 90 -5.82 9.71 -4.04
CA ASP A 90 -5.88 9.21 -5.41
C ASP A 90 -5.00 7.95 -5.59
N LEU A 91 -3.97 7.83 -4.76
CA LEU A 91 -3.04 6.70 -4.72
C LEU A 91 -3.12 5.98 -3.37
N PRO A 92 -3.76 4.80 -3.30
CA PRO A 92 -3.93 4.09 -2.05
C PRO A 92 -2.61 3.77 -1.37
N LEU A 93 -2.54 4.05 -0.07
CA LEU A 93 -1.38 3.82 0.82
C LEU A 93 -0.17 4.71 0.56
N TRP A 94 -0.13 5.47 -0.54
CA TRP A 94 1.04 6.28 -0.86
C TRP A 94 1.04 7.60 -0.09
N MET A 95 2.16 7.82 0.59
CA MET A 95 2.53 9.07 1.23
C MET A 95 3.93 9.48 0.72
N PRO A 96 4.17 10.75 0.40
CA PRO A 96 5.49 11.20 -0.01
C PRO A 96 6.52 11.02 1.11
N ALA A 97 7.68 10.45 0.79
CA ALA A 97 8.82 10.33 1.70
C ALA A 97 9.54 11.67 1.99
N VAL A 98 8.95 12.79 1.57
CA VAL A 98 9.48 14.15 1.70
C VAL A 98 8.43 15.10 2.30
N GLY A 99 8.90 16.25 2.77
CA GLY A 99 8.03 17.31 3.28
C GLY A 99 7.37 16.98 4.63
N PRO A 100 6.19 17.54 4.91
CA PRO A 100 5.56 17.45 6.24
C PRO A 100 5.10 16.04 6.60
N TYR A 101 4.87 15.16 5.62
CA TYR A 101 4.33 13.82 5.84
C TYR A 101 5.38 12.69 5.75
N ARG A 102 6.67 13.02 5.63
CA ARG A 102 7.75 12.02 5.48
C ARG A 102 7.77 10.93 6.57
N GLY A 103 7.26 11.22 7.77
CA GLY A 103 7.18 10.26 8.87
C GLY A 103 5.94 9.35 8.86
N ALA A 104 5.03 9.52 7.89
CA ALA A 104 3.73 8.82 7.90
C ALA A 104 3.86 7.29 7.81
N CYS A 105 4.94 6.78 7.20
CA CYS A 105 5.25 5.36 7.07
C CYS A 105 6.40 4.89 7.98
N HIS A 106 6.78 5.69 8.99
CA HIS A 106 7.85 5.39 9.95
C HIS A 106 7.32 5.29 11.39
N VAL A 107 6.20 4.60 11.55
CA VAL A 107 5.56 4.43 12.85
C VAL A 107 6.24 3.29 13.61
N ASP A 108 6.79 3.61 14.79
CA ASP A 108 7.37 2.61 15.68
C ASP A 108 6.29 1.64 16.20
N ARG A 109 6.49 0.35 15.91
CA ARG A 109 5.62 -0.77 16.26
C ARG A 109 6.22 -1.71 17.32
N THR A 110 7.34 -1.34 17.93
CA THR A 110 8.09 -2.21 18.84
C THR A 110 7.21 -2.76 19.96
N LEU A 111 6.42 -1.90 20.60
CA LEU A 111 5.50 -2.33 21.67
C LEU A 111 4.43 -3.31 21.18
N ALA A 112 3.88 -3.11 19.99
CA ALA A 112 2.91 -4.04 19.42
C ALA A 112 3.55 -5.40 19.12
N MET A 113 4.77 -5.42 18.59
CA MET A 113 5.54 -6.64 18.35
C MET A 113 5.85 -7.39 19.64
N THR A 114 6.32 -6.68 20.68
CA THR A 114 6.58 -7.27 22.00
C THR A 114 5.31 -7.81 22.63
N ALA A 115 4.17 -7.14 22.42
CA ALA A 115 2.87 -7.66 22.84
C ALA A 115 2.45 -8.89 22.03
N GLY A 116 3.08 -9.21 20.90
CA GLY A 116 2.78 -10.40 20.08
C GLY A 116 2.01 -10.12 18.80
N LEU A 117 2.05 -8.89 18.28
CA LEU A 117 1.53 -8.58 16.94
C LEU A 117 2.44 -9.21 15.88
N TRP A 118 1.89 -10.19 15.18
CA TRP A 118 2.43 -10.70 13.93
C TRP A 118 1.71 -10.06 12.74
N THR A 119 2.43 -9.84 11.64
CA THR A 119 1.90 -9.20 10.43
C THR A 119 2.34 -9.97 9.18
N ARG A 120 1.41 -10.22 8.26
CA ARG A 120 1.69 -10.86 6.97
C ARG A 120 2.39 -9.92 5.99
N ASP A 121 2.84 -10.47 4.87
CA ASP A 121 3.34 -9.70 3.73
C ASP A 121 2.22 -8.78 3.18
N PRO A 122 2.42 -7.46 3.08
CA PRO A 122 1.41 -6.57 2.53
C PRO A 122 1.02 -6.90 1.08
N ALA A 123 1.90 -7.53 0.28
CA ALA A 123 1.56 -7.98 -1.06
C ALA A 123 0.46 -9.06 -1.07
N GLU A 124 0.46 -9.96 -0.07
CA GLU A 124 -0.62 -10.94 0.13
C GLU A 124 -1.94 -10.22 0.39
N THR A 125 -1.93 -9.22 1.28
CA THR A 125 -3.10 -8.38 1.59
C THR A 125 -3.69 -7.73 0.33
N ALA A 126 -2.83 -7.17 -0.52
CA ALA A 126 -3.27 -6.51 -1.75
C ALA A 126 -3.91 -7.47 -2.75
N VAL A 127 -3.36 -8.69 -2.89
CA VAL A 127 -3.85 -9.72 -3.81
C VAL A 127 -5.15 -10.33 -3.30
N ASP A 128 -5.22 -10.68 -2.01
CA ASP A 128 -6.43 -11.19 -1.39
C ASP A 128 -7.57 -10.18 -1.43
N GLY A 129 -7.28 -8.91 -1.17
CA GLY A 129 -8.26 -7.83 -1.30
C GLY A 129 -8.79 -7.68 -2.73
N TRP A 130 -7.94 -7.91 -3.74
CA TRP A 130 -8.37 -7.93 -5.14
C TRP A 130 -9.19 -9.19 -5.47
N ALA A 131 -8.78 -10.38 -5.02
CA ALA A 131 -9.54 -11.62 -5.19
C ALA A 131 -10.93 -11.51 -4.55
N TRP A 132 -11.00 -11.02 -3.31
CA TRP A 132 -12.27 -10.75 -2.62
C TRP A 132 -13.16 -9.80 -3.42
N ARG A 133 -12.59 -8.72 -3.98
CA ARG A 133 -13.34 -7.77 -4.81
C ARG A 133 -13.83 -8.37 -6.13
N GLN A 134 -13.09 -9.29 -6.74
CA GLN A 134 -13.57 -10.00 -7.92
C GLN A 134 -14.77 -10.91 -7.59
N ALA A 135 -14.76 -11.54 -6.42
CA ALA A 135 -15.86 -12.38 -5.95
C ALA A 135 -17.08 -11.58 -5.45
N HIS A 136 -16.90 -10.31 -5.10
CA HIS A 136 -17.96 -9.41 -4.57
C HIS A 136 -18.07 -8.15 -5.43
N PRO A 137 -18.60 -8.27 -6.67
CA PRO A 137 -18.74 -7.12 -7.56
C PRO A 137 -19.71 -6.09 -6.96
N GLY A 138 -19.17 -4.92 -6.64
CA GLY A 138 -19.87 -3.69 -6.29
C GLY A 138 -19.12 -2.52 -6.90
N ASP A 139 -19.69 -1.31 -6.89
CA ASP A 139 -19.07 -0.15 -7.54
C ASP A 139 -17.69 0.17 -6.91
N PRO A 140 -16.57 -0.01 -7.63
CA PRO A 140 -15.25 0.34 -7.15
C PRO A 140 -14.86 1.77 -7.56
N SER A 141 -15.81 2.58 -8.01
CA SER A 141 -15.58 3.92 -8.57
C SER A 141 -14.70 4.77 -7.64
N GLY A 142 -13.72 5.44 -8.25
CA GLY A 142 -12.91 6.48 -7.61
C GLY A 142 -11.59 6.05 -6.95
N VAL A 143 -11.22 4.77 -6.90
CA VAL A 143 -9.93 4.37 -6.29
C VAL A 143 -8.86 4.03 -7.34
N GLY A 144 -7.81 4.86 -7.37
CA GLY A 144 -6.66 4.73 -8.26
C GLY A 144 -6.49 5.87 -9.25
N ILE A 145 -5.42 5.82 -10.04
CA ILE A 145 -5.15 6.82 -11.08
C ILE A 145 -6.14 6.64 -12.24
N ASP A 146 -6.69 7.75 -12.72
CA ASP A 146 -7.44 7.79 -13.97
C ASP A 146 -6.55 7.36 -15.16
N PRO A 147 -7.01 6.49 -16.08
CA PRO A 147 -6.18 6.00 -17.19
C PRO A 147 -5.56 7.09 -18.08
N GLU A 148 -6.27 8.20 -18.32
CA GLU A 148 -5.76 9.31 -19.12
C GLU A 148 -4.66 10.08 -18.38
N VAL A 149 -4.84 10.27 -17.07
CA VAL A 149 -3.81 10.88 -16.21
C VAL A 149 -2.58 9.97 -16.12
N GLU A 150 -2.77 8.66 -15.96
CA GLU A 150 -1.68 7.68 -15.94
C GLU A 150 -0.87 7.71 -17.24
N ALA A 151 -1.55 7.78 -18.39
CA ALA A 151 -0.89 7.87 -19.69
C ALA A 151 -0.05 9.15 -19.85
N LYS A 152 -0.55 10.29 -19.37
CA LYS A 152 0.18 11.57 -19.38
C LYS A 152 1.43 11.53 -18.51
N ILE A 153 1.32 10.94 -17.31
CA ILE A 153 2.48 10.75 -16.43
C ILE A 153 3.50 9.83 -17.12
N LEU A 154 3.07 8.69 -17.67
CA LEU A 154 3.97 7.74 -18.34
C LEU A 154 4.69 8.33 -19.55
N ALA A 155 4.09 9.28 -20.27
CA ALA A 155 4.73 9.96 -21.39
C ALA A 155 5.80 10.98 -20.94
N GLU A 156 5.79 11.39 -19.68
CA GLU A 156 6.76 12.32 -19.08
C GLU A 156 7.96 11.60 -18.43
N LEU A 157 7.82 10.32 -18.08
CA LEU A 157 8.87 9.48 -17.47
C LEU A 157 9.84 8.91 -18.50
#